data_AF-A0A3B0XIQ4-F1
#
_entry.id   AF-A0A3B0XIQ4-F1
#
_cell.length_a   1.000
_cell.length_b   1.000
_cell.length_c   1.000
_cell.angle_alpha   90.00
_cell.angle_beta   90.00
_cell.angle_gamma   90.00
#
_symmetry.space_group_name_H-M   'P 1'
#
loop_
_entity.id
_entity.type
_entity.pdbx_description
1 polymer ?
#
loop_
_entity_poly.entity_id
_entity_poly.type
_entity_poly.pdbx_seq_one_letter_code
_entity_poly.pdbx_strand_id
1 'polypeptide(L)'
;MTYTLWGLDERGKEALKHIVAARQKRTKSFRKNLKEVRANNSVVSCPYEAKKCCSENWKQVEKETNLIKNHSSVVERNKQINAAYADLNLKDSEGQKWAGTAAIVSKQVGCTMQNNFAAGLFSLSSLGKGNTAIFKNIYPTLKMYELSRNSMTQDEFLKCMDNTIGKVSDGKKNLAPLKKAVKNMYSGKGGEAAINIADHEQGTIIQKAMWSSRITTYMSKANQGTGSYLVDTNVYFVGDCTKPKSRRLEFGKENDLSVAKDRIRFYKKRFVPFYDKLKKKEISTIMKTIRDTGGTH
;
A
#
# COMPACT_ATOMS: atom_id res chain seq x y z
N MET A 1 15.77 -17.36 4.05
CA MET A 1 15.66 -18.38 5.10
C MET A 1 16.03 -19.73 4.52
N THR A 2 17.28 -20.11 4.61
CA THR A 2 17.70 -21.51 4.58
C THR A 2 17.44 -22.03 5.99
N TYR A 3 16.27 -22.64 6.22
CA TYR A 3 16.11 -23.50 7.38
C TYR A 3 17.11 -24.63 7.20
N THR A 4 18.15 -24.69 8.03
CA THR A 4 19.03 -25.85 8.09
C THR A 4 18.17 -27.05 8.45
N LEU A 5 17.97 -27.95 7.49
CA LEU A 5 17.20 -29.20 7.55
C LEU A 5 17.74 -30.23 8.58
N TRP A 6 18.66 -29.80 9.44
CA TRP A 6 19.49 -30.64 10.31
C TRP A 6 18.75 -31.25 11.51
N GLY A 7 17.42 -31.11 11.61
CA GLY A 7 16.63 -31.65 12.72
C GLY A 7 15.23 -32.15 12.35
N LEU A 8 14.89 -32.23 11.06
CA LEU A 8 13.61 -32.82 10.63
C LEU A 8 13.84 -34.28 10.24
N ASP A 9 12.97 -35.17 10.73
CA ASP A 9 12.88 -36.54 10.21
C ASP A 9 12.41 -36.52 8.74
N GLU A 10 12.52 -37.64 8.03
CA GLU A 10 12.14 -37.71 6.62
C GLU A 10 10.68 -37.31 6.38
N ARG A 11 9.78 -37.58 7.33
CA ARG A 11 8.38 -37.13 7.29
C ARG A 11 8.27 -35.61 7.38
N GLY A 12 9.02 -34.97 8.28
CA GLY A 12 9.10 -33.52 8.41
C GLY A 12 9.68 -32.83 7.18
N LYS A 13 10.69 -33.44 6.54
CA LYS A 13 11.24 -32.94 5.27
C LYS A 13 10.22 -33.02 4.13
N GLU A 14 9.47 -34.12 4.03
CA GLU A 14 8.46 -34.31 2.99
C GLU A 14 7.26 -33.38 3.19
N ALA A 15 6.78 -33.23 4.43
CA ALA A 15 5.74 -32.25 4.77
C ALA A 15 6.18 -30.82 4.40
N LEU A 16 7.44 -30.45 4.66
CA LEU A 16 7.99 -29.15 4.28
C LEU A 16 8.00 -28.96 2.76
N LYS A 17 8.39 -29.99 1.97
CA LYS A 17 8.32 -29.94 0.50
C LYS A 17 6.89 -29.68 0.01
N HIS A 18 5.90 -30.39 0.56
CA HIS A 18 4.50 -30.18 0.21
C HIS A 18 4.00 -28.77 0.55
N ILE A 19 4.37 -28.24 1.73
CA ILE A 19 4.03 -26.86 2.14
C ILE A 19 4.66 -25.84 1.18
N VAL A 20 5.94 -26.01 0.85
CA VAL A 20 6.66 -25.13 -0.10
C VAL A 20 6.03 -25.20 -1.49
N ALA A 21 5.73 -26.40 -2.00
CA ALA A 21 5.10 -26.59 -3.31
C ALA A 21 3.69 -25.97 -3.38
N ALA A 22 2.86 -26.18 -2.35
CA ALA A 22 1.53 -25.57 -2.25
C ALA A 22 1.61 -24.04 -2.18
N ARG A 23 2.62 -23.50 -1.50
CA ARG A 23 2.88 -22.06 -1.44
C ARG A 23 3.31 -21.51 -2.80
N GLN A 24 4.24 -22.17 -3.49
CA GLN A 24 4.65 -21.79 -4.85
C GLN A 24 3.48 -21.82 -5.84
N LYS A 25 2.59 -22.83 -5.75
CA LYS A 25 1.39 -22.93 -6.58
C LYS A 25 0.44 -21.75 -6.36
N ARG A 26 0.19 -21.37 -5.10
CA ARG A 26 -0.62 -20.18 -4.74
C ARG A 26 0.00 -18.90 -5.29
N THR A 27 1.30 -18.72 -5.15
CA THR A 27 2.02 -17.55 -5.67
C THR A 27 1.99 -17.47 -7.20
N LYS A 28 2.15 -18.60 -7.90
CA LYS A 28 2.01 -18.66 -9.37
C LYS A 28 0.60 -18.29 -9.82
N SER A 29 -0.43 -18.81 -9.16
CA SER A 29 -1.84 -18.47 -9.45
C SER A 29 -2.13 -16.98 -9.24
N PHE A 30 -1.70 -16.42 -8.10
CA PHE A 30 -1.81 -14.98 -7.84
C PHE A 30 -1.15 -14.13 -8.93
N ARG A 31 0.09 -14.47 -9.31
CA ARG A 31 0.82 -13.75 -10.37
C ARG A 31 0.14 -13.88 -11.73
N LYS A 32 -0.37 -15.06 -12.07
CA LYS A 32 -1.09 -15.30 -13.32
C LYS A 32 -2.33 -14.41 -13.38
N ASN A 33 -3.16 -14.43 -12.34
CA ASN A 33 -4.36 -13.60 -12.25
C ASN A 33 -4.02 -12.11 -12.34
N LEU A 34 -3.00 -11.64 -11.60
CA LEU A 34 -2.59 -10.23 -11.64
C LEU A 34 -2.05 -9.81 -13.01
N LYS A 35 -1.30 -10.69 -13.69
CA LYS A 35 -0.80 -10.45 -15.05
C LYS A 35 -1.93 -10.41 -16.06
N GLU A 36 -2.87 -11.36 -16.02
CA GLU A 36 -4.03 -11.41 -16.92
C GLU A 36 -4.92 -10.18 -16.73
N VAL A 37 -5.20 -9.83 -15.48
CA VAL A 37 -5.92 -8.60 -15.10
C VAL A 37 -5.26 -7.36 -15.71
N ARG A 38 -3.93 -7.26 -15.67
CA ARG A 38 -3.22 -6.07 -16.20
C ARG A 38 -3.01 -6.12 -17.72
N ALA A 39 -2.81 -7.29 -18.29
CA ALA A 39 -2.61 -7.47 -19.74
C ALA A 39 -3.89 -7.19 -20.51
N ASN A 40 -5.04 -7.63 -20.00
CA ASN A 40 -6.36 -7.39 -20.60
C ASN A 40 -6.87 -5.95 -20.41
N ASN A 41 -6.10 -5.12 -19.69
CA ASN A 41 -6.36 -3.71 -19.46
C ASN A 41 -5.10 -2.89 -19.75
N SER A 42 -4.33 -3.30 -20.77
CA SER A 42 -3.11 -2.61 -21.15
C SER A 42 -3.41 -1.15 -21.47
N VAL A 43 -2.62 -0.27 -20.87
CA VAL A 43 -2.76 1.16 -21.06
C VAL A 43 -2.25 1.49 -22.45
N VAL A 44 -3.13 1.95 -23.34
CA VAL A 44 -2.75 2.44 -24.66
C VAL A 44 -1.84 3.64 -24.45
N SER A 45 -0.63 3.61 -24.99
CA SER A 45 0.24 4.78 -25.00
C SER A 45 -0.41 5.85 -25.88
N CYS A 46 -0.96 6.88 -25.26
CA CYS A 46 -1.65 7.93 -26.01
C CYS A 46 -0.65 8.71 -26.88
N PRO A 47 -0.98 8.97 -28.17
CA PRO A 47 -0.32 10.00 -28.94
C PRO A 47 -0.60 11.40 -28.34
N TYR A 48 0.28 12.35 -28.66
CA TYR A 48 0.65 13.60 -27.96
C TYR A 48 -0.44 14.62 -27.59
N GLU A 49 -1.74 14.33 -27.79
CA GLU A 49 -2.83 15.26 -27.43
C GLU A 49 -3.23 15.11 -25.94
N ALA A 50 -2.66 15.97 -25.09
CA ALA A 50 -2.78 15.92 -23.62
C ALA A 50 -4.22 15.79 -23.06
N LYS A 51 -5.23 16.35 -23.75
CA LYS A 51 -6.64 16.30 -23.30
C LYS A 51 -7.29 14.91 -23.44
N LYS A 52 -7.10 14.21 -24.56
CA LYS A 52 -7.64 12.84 -24.74
C LYS A 52 -6.93 11.87 -23.82
N CYS A 53 -5.61 12.02 -23.70
CA CYS A 53 -4.74 11.20 -22.86
C CYS A 53 -5.16 11.16 -21.39
N CYS A 54 -5.53 12.32 -20.81
CA CYS A 54 -5.97 12.38 -19.42
C CYS A 54 -7.19 11.49 -19.15
N SER A 55 -8.30 11.72 -19.86
CA SER A 55 -9.58 11.08 -19.54
C SER A 55 -9.58 9.58 -19.82
N GLU A 56 -8.92 9.14 -20.89
CA GLU A 56 -8.85 7.73 -21.28
C GLU A 56 -7.96 6.93 -20.33
N ASN A 57 -6.76 7.44 -20.04
CA ASN A 57 -5.88 6.80 -19.06
C ASN A 57 -6.52 6.77 -17.67
N TRP A 58 -7.21 7.84 -17.26
CA TRP A 58 -7.90 7.85 -15.98
C TRP A 58 -8.99 6.77 -15.90
N LYS A 59 -9.81 6.63 -16.95
CA LYS A 59 -10.82 5.55 -17.03
C LYS A 59 -10.20 4.16 -16.95
N GLN A 60 -9.06 3.94 -17.61
CA GLN A 60 -8.36 2.65 -17.56
C GLN A 60 -7.79 2.37 -16.17
N VAL A 61 -7.17 3.38 -15.54
CA VAL A 61 -6.69 3.28 -14.17
C VAL A 61 -7.84 3.04 -13.18
N GLU A 62 -9.00 3.66 -13.39
CA GLU A 62 -10.21 3.38 -12.62
C GLU A 62 -10.71 1.95 -12.84
N LYS A 63 -10.66 1.43 -14.07
CA LYS A 63 -11.01 0.02 -14.36
C LYS A 63 -10.10 -0.94 -13.61
N GLU A 64 -8.78 -0.74 -13.65
CA GLU A 64 -7.81 -1.51 -12.85
C GLU A 64 -8.11 -1.39 -11.35
N THR A 65 -8.34 -0.17 -10.87
CA THR A 65 -8.66 0.10 -9.46
C THR A 65 -9.93 -0.62 -9.03
N ASN A 66 -10.98 -0.58 -9.86
CA ASN A 66 -12.27 -1.20 -9.59
C ASN A 66 -12.18 -2.72 -9.57
N LEU A 67 -11.41 -3.31 -10.48
CA LEU A 67 -11.18 -4.74 -10.54
C LEU A 67 -10.51 -5.28 -9.26
N ILE A 68 -9.48 -4.58 -8.78
CA ILE A 68 -8.82 -4.95 -7.51
C ILE A 68 -9.75 -4.67 -6.33
N LYS A 69 -10.34 -3.47 -6.25
CA LYS A 69 -11.11 -3.05 -5.07
C LYS A 69 -12.39 -3.88 -4.86
N ASN A 70 -12.98 -4.40 -5.94
CA ASN A 70 -14.22 -5.18 -5.91
C ASN A 70 -13.99 -6.69 -5.79
N HIS A 71 -12.73 -7.14 -5.69
CA HIS A 71 -12.43 -8.57 -5.50
C HIS A 71 -13.12 -9.09 -4.22
N SER A 72 -13.84 -10.21 -4.33
CA SER A 72 -14.71 -10.74 -3.25
C SER A 72 -13.92 -11.11 -1.98
N SER A 73 -12.81 -11.82 -2.13
CA SER A 73 -11.93 -12.17 -1.00
C SER A 73 -11.16 -10.95 -0.51
N VAL A 74 -11.33 -10.59 0.77
CA VAL A 74 -10.61 -9.50 1.45
C VAL A 74 -9.10 -9.74 1.46
N VAL A 75 -8.68 -10.99 1.66
CA VAL A 75 -7.27 -11.38 1.73
C VAL A 75 -6.62 -11.25 0.35
N GLU A 76 -7.25 -11.78 -0.69
CA GLU A 76 -6.72 -11.69 -2.06
C GLU A 76 -6.73 -10.26 -2.57
N ARG A 77 -7.78 -9.49 -2.26
CA ARG A 77 -7.81 -8.04 -2.53
C ARG A 77 -6.62 -7.33 -1.90
N ASN A 78 -6.32 -7.60 -0.63
CA ASN A 78 -5.19 -6.96 0.04
C ASN A 78 -3.86 -7.32 -0.61
N LYS A 79 -3.66 -8.58 -1.01
CA LYS A 79 -2.46 -9.01 -1.74
C LYS A 79 -2.29 -8.25 -3.06
N GLN A 80 -3.36 -8.08 -3.81
CA GLN A 80 -3.34 -7.33 -5.08
C GLN A 80 -3.03 -5.84 -4.86
N ILE A 81 -3.61 -5.22 -3.82
CA ILE A 81 -3.28 -3.84 -3.41
C ILE A 81 -1.80 -3.70 -3.07
N ASN A 82 -1.26 -4.61 -2.24
CA ASN A 82 0.16 -4.60 -1.86
C ASN A 82 1.06 -4.69 -3.09
N ALA A 83 0.73 -5.59 -4.02
CA ALA A 83 1.50 -5.77 -5.23
C ALA A 83 1.44 -4.56 -6.15
N ALA A 84 0.26 -3.94 -6.30
CA ALA A 84 0.09 -2.73 -7.09
C ALA A 84 0.94 -1.57 -6.60
N TYR A 85 1.01 -1.36 -5.29
CA TYR A 85 1.89 -0.34 -4.71
C TYR A 85 3.37 -0.68 -4.86
N ALA A 86 3.75 -1.94 -4.63
CA ALA A 86 5.13 -2.38 -4.82
C ALA A 86 5.60 -2.20 -6.26
N ASP A 87 4.73 -2.44 -7.26
CA ASP A 87 5.04 -2.20 -8.66
C ASP A 87 5.30 -0.72 -8.98
N LEU A 88 4.47 0.19 -8.45
CA LEU A 88 4.70 1.63 -8.63
C LEU A 88 6.04 2.05 -8.06
N ASN A 89 6.39 1.55 -6.87
CA ASN A 89 7.68 1.86 -6.25
C ASN A 89 8.88 1.26 -7.01
N LEU A 90 8.76 0.05 -7.56
CA LEU A 90 9.82 -0.56 -8.35
C LEU A 90 10.12 0.23 -9.63
N LYS A 91 9.12 0.91 -10.21
CA LYS A 91 9.28 1.76 -11.39
C LYS A 91 9.86 3.14 -11.08
N ASP A 92 9.63 3.66 -9.87
CA ASP A 92 10.12 4.97 -9.43
C ASP A 92 10.24 5.03 -7.90
N SER A 93 11.31 4.47 -7.34
CA SER A 93 11.44 4.34 -5.88
C SER A 93 11.62 5.68 -5.17
N GLU A 94 12.15 6.69 -5.86
CA GLU A 94 12.30 8.04 -5.32
C GLU A 94 10.99 8.82 -5.42
N GLY A 95 10.39 8.96 -6.61
CA GLY A 95 9.15 9.73 -6.78
C GLY A 95 7.92 9.06 -6.16
N GLN A 96 7.87 7.72 -6.11
CA GLN A 96 6.76 6.93 -5.56
C GLN A 96 7.08 6.34 -4.18
N LYS A 97 7.80 7.10 -3.34
CA LYS A 97 8.17 6.68 -1.98
C LYS A 97 6.96 6.30 -1.11
N TRP A 98 5.86 7.02 -1.27
CA TRP A 98 4.61 6.68 -0.58
C TRP A 98 4.05 5.33 -1.03
N ALA A 99 4.15 4.97 -2.31
CA ALA A 99 3.71 3.65 -2.76
C ALA A 99 4.53 2.55 -2.08
N GLY A 100 5.85 2.72 -1.95
CA GLY A 100 6.69 1.77 -1.21
C GLY A 100 6.28 1.67 0.27
N THR A 101 5.97 2.81 0.88
CA THR A 101 5.45 2.89 2.25
C THR A 101 4.12 2.15 2.41
N ALA A 102 3.16 2.43 1.52
CA ALA A 102 1.84 1.81 1.51
C ALA A 102 1.94 0.29 1.29
N ALA A 103 2.83 -0.17 0.41
CA ALA A 103 3.09 -1.58 0.19
C ALA A 103 3.56 -2.29 1.48
N ILE A 104 4.49 -1.67 2.23
CA ILE A 104 5.00 -2.22 3.50
C ILE A 104 3.89 -2.28 4.55
N VAL A 105 3.20 -1.16 4.80
CA VAL A 105 2.19 -1.06 5.86
C VAL A 105 0.97 -1.94 5.54
N SER A 106 0.48 -1.92 4.30
CA SER A 106 -0.67 -2.72 3.86
C SER A 106 -0.36 -4.23 3.88
N LYS A 107 0.91 -4.61 3.68
CA LYS A 107 1.37 -5.98 3.88
C LYS A 107 1.29 -6.44 5.34
N GLN A 108 1.56 -5.58 6.33
CA GLN A 108 1.43 -5.95 7.75
C GLN A 108 -0.01 -6.23 8.14
N VAL A 109 -0.92 -5.43 7.60
CA VAL A 109 -2.36 -5.68 7.71
C VAL A 109 -2.69 -7.05 7.11
N GLY A 110 -2.14 -7.37 5.93
CA GLY A 110 -2.29 -8.69 5.30
C GLY A 110 -1.78 -9.86 6.15
N CYS A 111 -0.61 -9.73 6.76
CA CYS A 111 -0.08 -10.74 7.69
C CYS A 111 -0.98 -10.94 8.90
N THR A 112 -1.59 -9.87 9.41
CA THR A 112 -2.54 -9.95 10.53
C THR A 112 -3.83 -10.66 10.11
N MET A 113 -4.34 -10.41 8.90
CA MET A 113 -5.52 -11.08 8.36
C MET A 113 -5.34 -12.60 8.20
N GLN A 114 -4.10 -13.08 8.04
CA GLN A 114 -3.80 -14.50 7.85
C GLN A 114 -3.51 -15.26 9.13
N ASN A 115 -2.93 -14.59 10.12
CA ASN A 115 -2.33 -15.26 11.29
C ASN A 115 -3.16 -15.16 12.57
N ASN A 116 -4.23 -14.35 12.63
CA ASN A 116 -4.94 -14.09 13.88
C ASN A 116 -6.41 -14.53 13.86
N PHE A 117 -6.76 -15.48 14.75
CA PHE A 117 -8.13 -15.74 15.21
C PHE A 117 -8.78 -14.45 15.79
N ALA A 118 -7.98 -13.60 16.43
CA ALA A 118 -8.41 -12.28 16.93
C ALA A 118 -8.80 -11.26 15.84
N ALA A 119 -8.46 -11.48 14.57
CA ALA A 119 -9.01 -10.71 13.45
C ALA A 119 -10.51 -11.01 13.22
N GLY A 120 -11.05 -12.06 13.85
CA GLY A 120 -12.48 -12.26 13.98
C GLY A 120 -13.15 -11.19 14.86
N LEU A 121 -12.46 -10.70 15.91
CA LEU A 121 -12.95 -9.63 16.80
C LEU A 121 -12.68 -8.24 16.21
N PHE A 122 -11.51 -8.03 15.61
CA PHE A 122 -11.20 -6.84 14.82
C PHE A 122 -11.59 -7.11 13.37
N SER A 123 -12.88 -6.99 13.05
CA SER A 123 -13.46 -7.49 11.80
C SER A 123 -12.50 -7.32 10.61
N LEU A 124 -12.10 -8.43 9.99
CA LEU A 124 -11.38 -8.45 8.70
C LEU A 124 -11.97 -7.45 7.68
N SER A 125 -13.28 -7.21 7.79
CA SER A 125 -14.02 -6.16 7.08
C SER A 125 -13.45 -4.76 7.31
N SER A 126 -13.18 -4.35 8.55
CA SER A 126 -12.68 -3.00 8.89
C SER A 126 -11.26 -2.76 8.35
N LEU A 127 -10.35 -3.73 8.52
CA LEU A 127 -9.00 -3.64 7.96
C LEU A 127 -9.04 -3.64 6.43
N GLY A 128 -9.88 -4.49 5.83
CA GLY A 128 -10.10 -4.52 4.39
C GLY A 128 -10.71 -3.22 3.85
N LYS A 129 -11.68 -2.63 4.57
CA LYS A 129 -12.32 -1.35 4.23
C LYS A 129 -11.32 -0.21 4.24
N GLY A 130 -10.43 -0.15 5.24
CA GLY A 130 -9.35 0.82 5.32
C GLY A 130 -8.45 0.80 4.09
N ASN A 131 -7.85 -0.36 3.80
CA ASN A 131 -6.95 -0.51 2.66
C ASN A 131 -7.66 -0.27 1.32
N THR A 132 -8.89 -0.75 1.15
CA THR A 132 -9.71 -0.46 -0.03
C THR A 132 -10.01 1.03 -0.16
N ALA A 133 -10.30 1.74 0.94
CA ALA A 133 -10.57 3.18 0.93
C ALA A 133 -9.33 3.98 0.58
N ILE A 134 -8.16 3.65 1.13
CA ILE A 134 -6.89 4.26 0.75
C ILE A 134 -6.63 4.02 -0.75
N PHE A 135 -6.68 2.75 -1.17
CA PHE A 135 -6.38 2.33 -2.53
C PHE A 135 -7.22 3.07 -3.56
N LYS A 136 -8.55 3.09 -3.41
CA LYS A 136 -9.44 3.75 -4.39
C LYS A 136 -9.23 5.27 -4.51
N ASN A 137 -8.64 5.93 -3.52
CA ASN A 137 -8.46 7.39 -3.54
C ASN A 137 -7.04 7.82 -3.90
N ILE A 138 -6.01 7.01 -3.61
CA ILE A 138 -4.60 7.40 -3.82
C ILE A 138 -3.99 6.66 -5.00
N TYR A 139 -4.22 5.35 -5.14
CA TYR A 139 -3.61 4.56 -6.22
C TYR A 139 -3.86 5.15 -7.61
N PRO A 140 -5.08 5.61 -7.97
CA PRO A 140 -5.31 6.19 -9.29
C PRO A 140 -4.39 7.36 -9.61
N THR A 141 -4.15 8.26 -8.64
CA THR A 141 -3.27 9.42 -8.83
C THR A 141 -1.83 8.98 -9.04
N LEU A 142 -1.34 8.02 -8.24
CA LEU A 142 0.03 7.54 -8.36
C LEU A 142 0.25 6.77 -9.65
N LYS A 143 -0.72 5.96 -10.06
CA LYS A 143 -0.68 5.20 -11.30
C LYS A 143 -0.74 6.13 -12.50
N MET A 144 -1.58 7.15 -12.46
CA MET A 144 -1.63 8.18 -13.50
C MET A 144 -0.30 8.91 -13.61
N TYR A 145 0.30 9.33 -12.49
CA TYR A 145 1.63 9.95 -12.50
C TYR A 145 2.68 9.03 -13.13
N GLU A 146 2.66 7.73 -12.82
CA GLU A 146 3.57 6.76 -13.46
C GLU A 146 3.44 6.74 -14.99
N LEU A 147 2.21 6.82 -15.50
CA LEU A 147 1.91 6.77 -16.94
C LEU A 147 2.21 8.09 -17.66
N SER A 148 2.06 9.23 -16.96
CA SER A 148 2.08 10.55 -17.58
C SER A 148 3.32 11.39 -17.30
N ARG A 149 4.15 11.03 -16.30
CA ARG A 149 5.27 11.89 -15.86
C ARG A 149 6.29 12.25 -16.95
N ASN A 150 6.36 11.44 -18.01
CA ASN A 150 7.24 11.69 -19.15
C ASN A 150 6.56 12.39 -20.34
N SER A 151 5.23 12.49 -20.32
CA SER A 151 4.42 12.98 -21.45
C SER A 151 3.48 14.14 -21.09
N MET A 152 3.36 14.48 -19.81
CA MET A 152 2.60 15.62 -19.31
C MET A 152 3.48 16.44 -18.36
N THR A 153 3.40 17.76 -18.51
CA THR A 153 3.89 18.71 -17.52
C THR A 153 3.11 18.58 -16.20
N GLN A 154 3.67 19.11 -15.12
CA GLN A 154 3.01 19.16 -13.82
C GLN A 154 1.64 19.84 -13.89
N ASP A 155 1.53 20.95 -14.62
CA ASP A 155 0.29 21.74 -14.68
C ASP A 155 -0.79 21.06 -15.52
N GLU A 156 -0.40 20.39 -16.61
CA GLU A 156 -1.31 19.53 -17.39
C GLU A 156 -1.84 18.38 -16.53
N PHE A 157 -0.99 17.74 -15.73
CA PHE A 157 -1.41 16.68 -14.82
C PHE A 157 -2.36 17.18 -13.73
N LEU A 158 -2.06 18.32 -13.10
CA LEU A 158 -2.95 18.91 -12.09
C LEU A 158 -4.30 19.29 -12.70
N LYS A 159 -4.30 19.86 -13.91
CA LYS A 159 -5.53 20.14 -14.66
C LYS A 159 -6.28 18.86 -15.01
N CYS A 160 -5.58 17.79 -15.33
CA CYS A 160 -6.17 16.47 -15.55
C CYS A 160 -6.89 15.98 -14.27
N MET A 161 -6.20 15.98 -13.13
CA MET A 161 -6.77 15.57 -11.84
C MET A 161 -8.00 16.37 -11.45
N ASP A 162 -7.99 17.68 -11.67
CA ASP A 162 -9.14 18.55 -11.36
C ASP A 162 -10.38 18.19 -12.17
N ASN A 163 -10.17 17.84 -13.44
CA ASN A 163 -11.26 17.44 -14.33
C ASN A 163 -11.83 16.05 -14.03
N THR A 164 -11.04 15.17 -13.40
CA THR A 164 -11.45 13.78 -13.11
C THR A 164 -11.91 13.63 -11.66
N ILE A 165 -11.05 13.90 -10.68
CA ILE A 165 -11.35 13.74 -9.25
C ILE A 165 -12.34 14.80 -8.77
N GLY A 166 -12.20 16.04 -9.27
CA GLY A 166 -13.04 17.17 -8.88
C GLY A 166 -14.52 16.98 -9.25
N LYS A 167 -14.82 16.17 -10.27
CA LYS A 167 -16.18 15.89 -10.73
C LYS A 167 -16.85 14.67 -10.08
N VAL A 168 -16.05 13.72 -9.57
CA VAL A 168 -16.53 12.43 -9.04
C VAL A 168 -16.75 12.45 -7.51
N SER A 169 -16.32 13.51 -6.83
CA SER A 169 -16.49 13.61 -5.38
C SER A 169 -17.74 14.40 -4.98
N ASP A 170 -18.78 13.68 -4.55
CA ASP A 170 -19.86 14.23 -3.72
C ASP A 170 -19.23 14.92 -2.51
N GLY A 171 -19.17 16.26 -2.55
CA GLY A 171 -18.61 17.10 -1.49
C GLY A 171 -17.09 17.21 -1.51
N LYS A 172 -16.61 18.36 -2.03
CA LYS A 172 -15.26 18.97 -1.89
C LYS A 172 -14.30 18.18 -0.97
N LYS A 173 -13.70 17.10 -1.47
CA LYS A 173 -12.53 16.53 -0.79
C LYS A 173 -11.42 17.59 -0.84
N ASN A 174 -10.78 17.85 0.29
CA ASN A 174 -9.61 18.71 0.31
C ASN A 174 -8.48 18.00 -0.46
N LEU A 175 -8.38 18.29 -1.76
CA LEU A 175 -7.33 17.77 -2.63
C LEU A 175 -6.02 18.55 -2.49
N ALA A 176 -5.97 19.64 -1.70
CA ALA A 176 -4.79 20.48 -1.60
C ALA A 176 -3.53 19.70 -1.19
N PRO A 177 -3.55 18.79 -0.18
CA PRO A 177 -2.37 18.00 0.15
C PRO A 177 -1.98 17.06 -1.00
N LEU A 178 -2.94 16.44 -1.68
CA LEU A 178 -2.67 15.53 -2.80
C LEU A 178 -2.08 16.28 -4.01
N LYS A 179 -2.59 17.47 -4.34
CA LYS A 179 -2.00 18.34 -5.37
C LYS A 179 -0.59 18.76 -5.00
N LYS A 180 -0.35 19.11 -3.74
CA LYS A 180 1.00 19.45 -3.25
C LYS A 180 1.95 18.25 -3.35
N ALA A 181 1.46 17.03 -3.09
CA ALA A 181 2.23 15.82 -3.30
C ALA A 181 2.65 15.64 -4.76
N VAL A 182 1.73 15.83 -5.71
CA VAL A 182 2.03 15.76 -7.14
C VAL A 182 3.11 16.75 -7.54
N LYS A 183 3.01 18.01 -7.09
CA LYS A 183 4.06 19.01 -7.35
C LYS A 183 5.43 18.54 -6.85
N ASN A 184 5.45 17.95 -5.66
CA ASN A 184 6.67 17.40 -5.10
C ASN A 184 7.20 16.18 -5.87
N MET A 185 6.33 15.30 -6.39
CA MET A 185 6.74 14.17 -7.23
C MET A 185 7.43 14.66 -8.51
N TYR A 186 6.82 15.62 -9.23
CA TYR A 186 7.41 16.23 -10.43
C TYR A 186 8.71 17.00 -10.14
N SER A 187 8.87 17.53 -8.92
CA SER A 187 10.08 18.23 -8.49
C SER A 187 11.18 17.30 -7.91
N GLY A 188 11.01 15.97 -8.00
CA GLY A 188 11.96 15.01 -7.43
C GLY A 188 12.00 14.95 -5.89
N LYS A 189 11.03 15.58 -5.20
CA LYS A 189 10.93 15.65 -3.74
C LYS A 189 10.06 14.52 -3.18
N GLY A 190 10.43 13.29 -3.48
CA GLY A 190 9.63 12.09 -3.15
C GLY A 190 9.28 11.91 -1.66
N GLY A 191 10.18 12.28 -0.74
CA GLY A 191 9.91 12.25 0.70
C GLY A 191 8.81 13.22 1.11
N GLU A 192 8.88 14.46 0.62
CA GLU A 192 7.85 15.47 0.85
C GLU A 192 6.53 15.13 0.14
N ALA A 193 6.60 14.51 -1.03
CA ALA A 193 5.42 13.95 -1.69
C ALA A 193 4.74 12.92 -0.79
N ALA A 194 5.51 12.00 -0.21
CA ALA A 194 4.97 10.98 0.68
C ALA A 194 4.32 11.54 1.95
N ILE A 195 4.91 12.59 2.54
CA ILE A 195 4.31 13.28 3.69
C ILE A 195 2.97 13.91 3.31
N ASN A 196 2.88 14.58 2.16
CA ASN A 196 1.63 15.22 1.72
C ASN A 196 0.55 14.21 1.31
N ILE A 197 0.93 13.03 0.78
CA ILE A 197 -0.03 11.94 0.54
C ILE A 197 -0.52 11.37 1.88
N ALA A 198 0.37 11.18 2.86
CA ALA A 198 -0.03 10.76 4.20
C ALA A 198 -0.97 11.79 4.86
N ASP A 199 -0.74 13.08 4.68
CA ASP A 199 -1.66 14.14 5.15
C ASP A 199 -3.04 14.02 4.49
N HIS A 200 -3.11 13.82 3.16
CA HIS A 200 -4.36 13.57 2.45
C HIS A 200 -5.07 12.30 2.97
N GLU A 201 -4.33 11.20 3.10
CA GLU A 201 -4.81 9.91 3.59
C GLU A 201 -5.42 10.04 4.98
N GLN A 202 -4.66 10.58 5.93
CA GLN A 202 -5.06 10.63 7.32
C GLN A 202 -6.14 11.66 7.58
N GLY A 203 -6.07 12.83 6.92
CA GLY A 203 -7.05 13.91 7.10
C GLY A 203 -8.36 13.73 6.36
N THR A 204 -8.35 13.05 5.20
CA THR A 204 -9.52 13.01 4.30
C THR A 204 -10.14 11.62 4.16
N ILE A 205 -9.31 10.55 4.15
CA ILE A 205 -9.74 9.20 3.77
C ILE A 205 -9.96 8.33 5.00
N ILE A 206 -8.89 8.10 5.76
CA ILE A 206 -8.87 7.10 6.83
C ILE A 206 -9.70 7.50 8.04
N GLN A 207 -9.76 8.80 8.37
CA GLN A 207 -10.58 9.27 9.48
C GLN A 207 -12.06 8.89 9.33
N LYS A 208 -12.61 9.02 8.11
CA LYS A 208 -13.99 8.67 7.80
C LYS A 208 -14.20 7.16 7.69
N ALA A 209 -13.24 6.45 7.09
CA ALA A 209 -13.37 5.03 6.77
C ALA A 209 -13.15 4.09 7.97
N MET A 210 -12.32 4.48 8.93
CA MET A 210 -11.92 3.61 10.05
C MET A 210 -12.18 4.25 11.43
N TRP A 211 -11.85 5.53 11.60
CA TRP A 211 -11.81 6.17 12.92
C TRP A 211 -13.11 6.86 13.35
N SER A 212 -14.14 6.80 12.51
CA SER A 212 -15.50 7.21 12.87
C SER A 212 -16.16 6.24 13.88
N SER A 213 -15.63 5.02 14.00
CA SER A 213 -16.09 4.02 14.96
C SER A 213 -15.44 4.20 16.34
N ARG A 214 -16.27 4.36 17.38
CA ARG A 214 -15.81 4.38 18.78
C ARG A 214 -15.08 3.08 19.16
N ILE A 215 -15.54 1.94 18.64
CA ILE A 215 -14.93 0.62 18.89
C ILE A 215 -13.52 0.57 18.32
N THR A 216 -13.34 0.98 17.06
CA THR A 216 -12.02 0.98 16.41
C THR A 216 -11.04 1.90 17.14
N THR A 217 -11.49 3.09 17.56
CA THR A 217 -10.68 4.02 18.35
C THR A 217 -10.24 3.42 19.68
N TYR A 218 -11.17 2.82 20.43
CA TYR A 218 -10.88 2.18 21.72
C TYR A 218 -9.89 1.02 21.57
N MET A 219 -10.14 0.11 20.61
CA MET A 219 -9.27 -1.04 20.39
C MET A 219 -7.86 -0.63 19.94
N SER A 220 -7.72 0.45 19.16
CA SER A 220 -6.39 0.95 18.78
C SER A 220 -5.62 1.54 19.96
N LYS A 221 -6.29 2.22 20.89
CA LYS A 221 -5.67 2.68 22.14
C LYS A 221 -5.24 1.50 23.02
N ALA A 222 -6.07 0.47 23.14
CA ALA A 222 -5.74 -0.76 23.85
C ALA A 222 -4.56 -1.51 23.19
N ASN A 223 -4.51 -1.58 21.86
CA ASN A 223 -3.37 -2.14 21.11
C ASN A 223 -2.07 -1.38 21.37
N GLN A 224 -2.14 -0.05 21.44
CA GLN A 224 -0.95 0.77 21.64
C GLN A 224 -0.38 0.60 23.06
N GLY A 225 -1.22 0.45 24.08
CA GLY A 225 -0.79 0.19 25.45
C GLY A 225 -0.15 -1.20 25.65
N THR A 226 -0.60 -2.20 24.88
CA THR A 226 -0.17 -3.61 24.99
C THR A 226 0.86 -4.02 23.94
N GLY A 227 1.12 -3.17 22.95
CA GLY A 227 2.13 -3.34 21.90
C GLY A 227 1.80 -4.35 20.79
N SER A 228 0.81 -5.25 20.95
CA SER A 228 0.48 -6.26 19.92
C SER A 228 -0.87 -7.01 20.09
N TYR A 229 -1.80 -6.59 20.95
CA TYR A 229 -2.95 -7.44 21.31
C TYR A 229 -3.85 -7.83 20.11
N LEU A 230 -4.13 -6.92 19.17
CA LEU A 230 -5.01 -7.19 18.02
C LEU A 230 -4.34 -6.92 16.67
N VAL A 231 -3.56 -5.85 16.55
CA VAL A 231 -2.78 -5.48 15.35
C VAL A 231 -1.43 -4.94 15.82
N ASP A 232 -0.35 -5.44 15.24
CA ASP A 232 1.00 -4.93 15.53
C ASP A 232 1.12 -3.47 15.07
N THR A 233 1.36 -2.56 16.01
CA THR A 233 1.46 -1.12 15.73
C THR A 233 2.83 -0.72 15.23
N ASN A 234 3.80 -1.64 15.22
CA ASN A 234 5.13 -1.40 14.69
C ASN A 234 5.16 -1.65 13.20
N VAL A 235 6.01 -0.94 12.48
CA VAL A 235 6.28 -1.17 11.05
C VAL A 235 7.54 -2.02 10.90
N TYR A 236 7.50 -3.09 10.11
CA TYR A 236 8.69 -3.88 9.76
C TYR A 236 9.04 -3.72 8.29
N PHE A 237 10.23 -3.17 8.01
CA PHE A 237 10.74 -2.95 6.66
C PHE A 237 11.32 -4.25 6.07
N VAL A 238 10.43 -5.21 5.81
CA VAL A 238 10.71 -6.50 5.19
C VAL A 238 9.57 -6.89 4.26
N GLY A 239 9.85 -7.75 3.27
CA GLY A 239 8.88 -8.12 2.25
C GLY A 239 7.84 -9.18 2.66
N ASP A 240 8.02 -9.79 3.83
CA ASP A 240 7.35 -11.01 4.28
C ASP A 240 6.89 -10.87 5.76
N CYS A 241 6.10 -11.75 6.33
CA CYS A 241 5.50 -11.60 7.66
C CYS A 241 6.49 -11.72 8.84
N THR A 242 7.80 -11.74 8.57
CA THR A 242 8.82 -11.73 9.62
C THR A 242 8.85 -10.40 10.37
N LYS A 243 9.27 -10.45 11.64
CA LYS A 243 9.31 -9.29 12.55
C LYS A 243 10.71 -9.04 13.13
N PRO A 244 11.76 -8.85 12.30
CA PRO A 244 13.11 -8.67 12.83
C PRO A 244 13.24 -7.32 13.54
N LYS A 245 13.79 -7.33 14.76
CA LYS A 245 14.01 -6.11 15.57
C LYS A 245 14.84 -5.05 14.84
N SER A 246 15.82 -5.47 14.04
CA SER A 246 16.69 -4.56 13.26
C SER A 246 15.98 -3.79 12.14
N ARG A 247 14.77 -4.20 11.75
CA ARG A 247 13.94 -3.51 10.74
C ARG A 247 12.64 -2.98 11.32
N ARG A 248 12.51 -2.98 12.65
CA ARG A 248 11.31 -2.53 13.36
C ARG A 248 11.36 -1.02 13.54
N LEU A 249 10.26 -0.36 13.21
CA LEU A 249 10.01 1.03 13.49
C LEU A 249 8.78 1.12 14.40
N GLU A 250 9.00 1.59 15.63
CA GLU A 250 7.95 1.69 16.63
C GLU A 250 7.21 3.02 16.47
N PHE A 251 5.88 2.98 16.56
CA PHE A 251 5.05 4.18 16.54
C PHE A 251 5.33 5.10 17.74
N GLY A 252 5.81 4.52 18.84
CA GLY A 252 6.10 5.23 20.08
C GLY A 252 4.88 5.37 20.99
N LYS A 253 5.11 5.55 22.28
CA LYS A 253 4.06 5.78 23.29
C LYS A 253 3.63 7.25 23.35
N GLU A 254 4.44 8.14 22.78
CA GLU A 254 4.24 9.59 22.76
C GLU A 254 3.24 10.09 21.71
N ASN A 255 2.81 9.21 20.81
CA ASN A 255 1.87 9.51 19.73
C ASN A 255 0.54 8.79 20.01
N ASP A 256 -0.62 9.31 19.61
CA ASP A 256 -1.89 8.57 19.68
C ASP A 256 -2.24 8.03 18.28
N LEU A 257 -2.30 6.70 18.13
CA LEU A 257 -2.59 6.08 16.82
C LEU A 257 -3.96 6.48 16.28
N SER A 258 -4.92 6.86 17.12
CA SER A 258 -6.24 7.35 16.70
C SER A 258 -6.24 8.81 16.23
N VAL A 259 -5.17 9.56 16.51
CA VAL A 259 -5.03 10.98 16.13
C VAL A 259 -4.28 11.12 14.80
N ALA A 260 -4.93 11.71 13.80
CA ALA A 260 -4.36 11.90 12.46
C ALA A 260 -3.03 12.67 12.46
N LYS A 261 -2.93 13.75 13.24
CA LYS A 261 -1.72 14.57 13.36
C LYS A 261 -0.52 13.77 13.87
N ASP A 262 -0.74 12.82 14.77
CA ASP A 262 0.32 12.01 15.35
C ASP A 262 0.77 10.92 14.38
N ARG A 263 -0.17 10.33 13.62
CA ARG A 263 0.18 9.46 12.49
C ARG A 263 1.04 10.19 11.45
N ILE A 264 0.66 11.40 11.04
CA ILE A 264 1.45 12.22 10.10
C ILE A 264 2.83 12.56 10.69
N ARG A 265 2.90 12.90 11.99
CA ARG A 265 4.16 13.16 12.70
C ARG A 265 5.08 11.94 12.68
N PHE A 266 4.54 10.75 12.94
CA PHE A 266 5.29 9.50 12.84
C PHE A 266 5.84 9.29 11.42
N TYR A 267 5.03 9.50 10.39
CA TYR A 267 5.50 9.42 9.00
C TYR A 267 6.67 10.36 8.72
N LYS A 268 6.52 11.64 9.11
CA LYS A 268 7.52 12.68 8.87
C LYS A 268 8.81 12.46 9.66
N LYS A 269 8.72 12.13 10.95
CA LYS A 269 9.87 12.08 11.86
C LYS A 269 10.57 10.71 11.90
N ARG A 270 9.85 9.63 11.59
CA ARG A 270 10.34 8.27 11.76
C ARG A 270 10.33 7.50 10.44
N PHE A 271 9.18 7.41 9.78
CA PHE A 271 9.02 6.51 8.63
C PHE A 271 9.87 6.92 7.43
N VAL A 272 9.65 8.12 6.89
CA VAL A 272 10.36 8.60 5.69
C VAL A 272 11.88 8.64 5.93
N PRO A 273 12.39 9.20 7.05
CA PRO A 273 13.81 9.14 7.35
C PRO A 273 14.38 7.71 7.46
N PHE A 274 13.61 6.76 7.98
CA PHE A 274 14.05 5.36 8.03
C PHE A 274 14.10 4.76 6.62
N TYR A 275 13.08 5.00 5.80
CA TYR A 275 13.03 4.57 4.40
C TYR A 275 14.26 5.10 3.63
N ASP A 276 14.60 6.37 3.81
CA ASP A 276 15.72 7.04 3.11
C ASP A 276 17.10 6.52 3.52
N LYS A 277 17.22 5.91 4.71
CA LYS A 277 18.45 5.25 5.16
C LYS A 277 18.67 3.89 4.51
N LEU A 278 17.63 3.28 3.93
CA LEU A 278 17.75 1.98 3.27
C LEU A 278 18.43 2.12 1.92
N LYS A 279 19.33 1.20 1.58
CA LYS A 279 19.93 1.16 0.24
C LYS A 279 18.83 0.85 -0.78
N LYS A 280 18.90 1.48 -1.96
CA LYS A 280 17.97 1.24 -3.07
C LYS A 280 17.78 -0.25 -3.40
N LYS A 281 18.87 -1.04 -3.34
CA LYS A 281 18.82 -2.50 -3.54
C LYS A 281 17.99 -3.22 -2.48
N GLU A 282 18.05 -2.79 -1.22
CA GLU A 282 17.26 -3.37 -0.14
C GLU A 282 15.77 -3.09 -0.33
N ILE A 283 15.42 -1.83 -0.63
CA ILE A 283 14.05 -1.44 -0.96
C ILE A 283 13.53 -2.25 -2.15
N SER A 284 14.32 -2.36 -3.22
CA SER A 284 13.93 -3.14 -4.41
C SER A 284 13.69 -4.62 -4.06
N THR A 285 14.52 -5.22 -3.21
CA THR A 285 14.30 -6.60 -2.74
C THR A 285 13.01 -6.73 -1.94
N ILE A 286 12.74 -5.81 -1.02
CA ILE A 286 11.49 -5.79 -0.23
C ILE A 286 10.28 -5.68 -1.17
N MET A 287 10.30 -4.71 -2.09
CA MET A 287 9.20 -4.48 -3.04
C MET A 287 9.00 -5.67 -3.98
N LYS A 288 10.08 -6.29 -4.50
CA LYS A 288 9.97 -7.50 -5.33
C LYS A 288 9.28 -8.61 -4.56
N THR A 289 9.66 -8.86 -3.31
CA THR A 289 8.98 -9.86 -2.48
C THR A 289 7.51 -9.52 -2.27
N ILE A 290 7.17 -8.27 -1.93
CA ILE A 290 5.77 -7.86 -1.73
C ILE A 290 4.96 -8.03 -3.02
N ARG A 291 5.45 -7.50 -4.14
CA ARG A 291 4.85 -7.64 -5.47
C ARG A 291 4.57 -9.09 -5.80
N ASP A 292 5.55 -9.93 -5.57
CA ASP A 292 5.56 -11.30 -6.03
C ASP A 292 4.63 -12.21 -5.22
N THR A 293 4.34 -11.84 -3.98
CA THR A 293 3.71 -12.71 -2.96
C THR A 293 2.49 -12.08 -2.31
N GLY A 294 2.18 -10.82 -2.65
CA GLY A 294 1.23 -9.99 -1.91
C GLY A 294 1.69 -9.64 -0.48
N GLY A 295 2.95 -9.93 -0.12
CA GLY A 295 3.49 -9.66 1.21
C GLY A 295 3.15 -10.70 2.28
N THR A 296 2.60 -11.84 1.88
CA THR A 296 1.93 -12.80 2.77
C THR A 296 2.73 -14.08 3.01
N HIS A 297 4.03 -13.92 3.15
CA HIS A 297 5.00 -14.99 3.05
C HIS A 297 5.91 -15.04 4.27
#